data_AF-A0A098C414-F1
#
_entry.id   AF-A0A098C414-F1
#
_cell.length_a   1.000
_cell.length_b   1.000
_cell.length_c   1.000
_cell.angle_alpha   90.00
_cell.angle_beta   90.00
_cell.angle_gamma   90.00
#
_symmetry.space_group_name_H-M   'P 1'
#
loop_
_entity.id
_entity.type
_entity.pdbx_description
1 polymer ?
#
loop_
_entity_poly.entity_id
_entity_poly.type
_entity_poly.pdbx_seq_one_letter_code
_entity_poly.pdbx_strand_id
1 'polypeptide(L)'
;MKVSGSVDTNKAGLYNITYSAVNVDGFAKNVTRKVVVYDPTPSPLESGLYKVSKSSNRTSFGSGPGSAGSSEFSSEPTILIYQVSPGKFYTSDFIGGYYEVGRGYGATYAMTGNFLLNDDLTITLVDSRIDGWGDGLDDVVNGSYSPETKTLTYTAQYALSYDFNIIATKQ
;
A
#
# COMPACT_ATOMS: atom_id res chain seq x y z
N MET A 1 11.35 -24.25 18.84
CA MET A 1 10.92 -23.08 18.05
C MET A 1 12.14 -22.20 17.82
N LYS A 2 12.43 -21.86 16.57
CA LYS A 2 13.53 -20.95 16.19
C LYS A 2 12.94 -19.65 15.66
N VAL A 3 13.51 -18.53 16.08
CA VAL A 3 13.18 -17.19 15.55
C VAL A 3 14.39 -16.68 14.78
N SER A 4 14.15 -16.08 13.62
CA SER A 4 15.20 -15.51 12.77
C SER A 4 14.72 -14.20 12.15
N GLY A 5 15.67 -13.30 11.87
CA GLY A 5 15.41 -11.91 11.52
C GLY A 5 15.64 -10.98 12.72
N SER A 6 15.80 -9.70 12.43
CA SER A 6 16.00 -8.64 13.42
C SER A 6 15.16 -7.43 13.03
N VAL A 7 14.67 -6.69 14.02
CA VAL A 7 13.98 -5.41 13.83
C VAL A 7 14.90 -4.32 14.35
N ASP A 8 15.26 -3.36 13.51
CA ASP A 8 15.92 -2.14 13.96
C ASP A 8 14.83 -1.11 14.27
N THR A 9 14.56 -0.91 15.57
CA THR A 9 13.51 0.01 16.04
C THR A 9 13.85 1.48 15.84
N ASN A 10 15.09 1.81 15.43
CA ASN A 10 15.52 3.18 15.19
C ASN A 10 15.47 3.54 13.70
N LYS A 11 15.12 2.59 12.82
CA LYS A 11 15.10 2.79 11.38
C LYS A 11 13.75 2.39 10.80
N ALA A 12 13.06 3.36 10.20
CA ALA A 12 11.81 3.10 9.51
C ALA A 12 12.00 2.08 8.37
N GLY A 13 11.06 1.16 8.24
CA GLY A 13 11.14 0.07 7.26
C GLY A 13 10.26 -1.13 7.59
N LEU A 14 10.21 -2.05 6.64
CA LEU A 14 9.53 -3.34 6.76
C LEU A 14 10.56 -4.44 7.07
N TYR A 15 10.37 -5.11 8.20
CA TYR A 15 11.25 -6.17 8.70
C TYR A 15 10.51 -7.52 8.68
N ASN A 16 11.18 -8.57 8.23
CA ASN A 16 10.63 -9.92 8.23
C ASN A 16 11.20 -10.72 9.41
N ILE A 17 10.30 -11.24 10.25
CA ILE A 17 10.63 -12.19 11.32
C ILE A 17 10.06 -13.54 10.94
N THR A 18 10.92 -14.56 10.87
CA THR A 18 10.53 -15.92 10.53
C THR A 18 10.57 -16.80 11.78
N TYR A 19 9.42 -17.39 12.09
CA TYR A 19 9.22 -18.38 13.14
C TYR A 19 9.24 -19.77 12.52
N SER A 20 10.04 -20.68 13.08
CA SER A 20 10.18 -22.05 12.59
C SER A 20 9.97 -23.06 13.72
N ALA A 21 9.19 -24.10 13.45
CA ALA A 21 9.05 -25.27 14.31
C ALA A 21 9.43 -26.53 13.52
N VAL A 22 10.23 -27.40 14.13
CA VAL A 22 10.70 -28.65 13.54
C VAL A 22 10.06 -29.81 14.31
N ASN A 23 9.46 -30.76 13.61
CA ASN A 23 8.88 -31.95 14.22
C ASN A 23 9.98 -32.98 14.57
N VAL A 24 9.61 -34.10 15.20
CA VAL A 24 10.57 -35.13 15.66
C VAL A 24 11.31 -35.80 14.50
N ASP A 25 10.72 -35.81 13.31
CA ASP A 25 11.30 -36.40 12.10
C ASP A 25 12.22 -35.42 11.34
N GLY A 26 12.37 -34.18 11.82
CA GLY A 26 13.25 -33.17 11.23
C GLY A 26 12.58 -32.26 10.18
N PHE A 27 11.27 -32.33 9.97
CA PHE A 27 10.55 -31.46 9.04
C PHE A 27 10.18 -30.12 9.69
N ALA A 28 10.53 -29.02 9.03
CA ALA A 28 10.22 -27.67 9.48
C ALA A 28 8.91 -27.12 8.87
N LYS A 29 8.14 -26.38 9.68
CA LYS A 29 7.12 -25.43 9.20
C LYS A 29 7.51 -24.03 9.63
N ASN A 30 7.37 -23.08 8.70
CA ASN A 30 7.73 -21.69 8.88
C ASN A 30 6.52 -20.77 8.75
N VAL A 31 6.50 -19.70 9.54
CA VAL A 31 5.56 -18.57 9.40
C VAL A 31 6.36 -17.28 9.45
N THR A 32 6.13 -16.39 8.50
CA THR A 32 6.76 -15.07 8.44
C THR A 32 5.80 -14.01 8.93
N ARG A 33 6.28 -13.14 9.82
CA ARG A 33 5.60 -11.92 10.27
C ARG A 33 6.33 -10.71 9.73
N LYS A 34 5.60 -9.82 9.06
CA LYS A 34 6.07 -8.49 8.70
C LYS A 34 5.90 -7.55 9.90
N VAL A 35 6.96 -6.83 10.26
CA VAL A 35 6.98 -5.81 11.32
C VAL A 35 7.31 -4.49 10.65
N VAL A 36 6.49 -3.48 10.92
CA VAL A 36 6.70 -2.12 10.41
C VAL A 36 7.27 -1.27 11.54
N VAL A 37 8.41 -0.64 11.28
CA VAL A 37 8.90 0.48 12.07
C VAL A 37 8.64 1.73 11.23
N TYR A 38 8.01 2.73 11.83
CA TYR A 38 7.67 3.97 11.14
C TYR A 38 8.21 5.16 11.93
N ASP A 39 8.42 6.27 11.22
CA ASP A 39 8.84 7.52 11.82
C ASP A 39 7.75 8.05 12.77
N PRO A 40 8.06 8.33 14.05
CA PRO A 40 7.05 8.63 15.06
C PRO A 40 6.64 10.12 15.08
N THR A 41 7.17 10.97 14.17
CA THR A 41 6.79 12.38 14.14
C THR A 41 5.28 12.49 13.86
N PRO A 42 4.52 13.25 14.68
CA PRO A 42 3.08 13.39 14.50
C PRO A 42 2.71 13.84 13.09
N SER A 43 1.69 13.19 12.52
CA SER A 43 1.12 13.51 11.21
C SER A 43 -0.38 13.26 11.22
N PRO A 44 -1.18 14.02 10.45
CA PRO A 44 -2.60 13.72 10.27
C PRO A 44 -2.86 12.30 9.74
N LEU A 45 -1.98 11.80 8.87
CA LEU A 45 -2.09 10.47 8.27
C LEU A 45 -1.44 9.40 9.18
N GLU A 46 -2.22 8.41 9.59
CA GLU A 46 -1.81 7.40 10.57
C GLU A 46 -1.16 6.15 9.93
N SER A 47 0.07 5.82 10.32
CA SER A 47 0.74 4.58 9.86
C SER A 47 -0.03 3.31 10.24
N GLY A 48 -0.13 2.36 9.32
CA GLY A 48 -0.64 0.98 9.48
C GLY A 48 -1.53 0.54 8.32
N LEU A 49 -2.51 -0.33 8.59
CA LEU A 49 -3.34 -0.95 7.56
C LEU A 49 -4.53 -0.08 7.15
N TYR A 50 -4.79 -0.02 5.85
CA TYR A 50 -5.90 0.68 5.23
C TYR A 50 -6.69 -0.30 4.37
N LYS A 51 -8.01 -0.32 4.56
CA LYS A 51 -8.93 -1.11 3.76
C LYS A 51 -9.34 -0.31 2.52
N VAL A 52 -9.08 -0.87 1.35
CA VAL A 52 -9.51 -0.32 0.06
C VAL A 52 -11.00 -0.62 -0.11
N SER A 53 -11.78 0.43 -0.36
CA SER A 53 -13.22 0.33 -0.56
C SER A 53 -13.55 -0.39 -1.86
N LYS A 54 -14.61 -1.21 -1.86
CA LYS A 54 -15.21 -1.79 -3.07
C LYS A 54 -15.70 -0.75 -4.08
N SER A 55 -15.86 0.51 -3.67
CA SER A 55 -16.23 1.62 -4.55
C SER A 55 -15.04 2.16 -5.36
N SER A 56 -13.81 1.75 -5.02
CA SER A 56 -12.63 2.01 -5.83
C SER A 56 -12.81 1.43 -7.23
N ASN A 57 -12.22 2.04 -8.24
CA ASN A 57 -12.42 1.62 -9.63
C ASN A 57 -11.25 1.94 -10.54
N ARG A 58 -11.20 1.24 -11.67
CA ARG A 58 -10.30 1.54 -12.78
C ARG A 58 -11.09 2.14 -13.93
N THR A 59 -10.65 3.31 -14.40
CA THR A 59 -11.22 4.00 -15.55
C THR A 59 -10.15 4.23 -16.62
N SER A 60 -10.55 4.80 -17.76
CA SER A 60 -9.60 5.21 -18.80
C SER A 60 -8.79 6.41 -18.31
N PHE A 61 -7.53 6.50 -18.73
CA PHE A 61 -6.64 7.60 -18.35
C PHE A 61 -7.29 8.98 -18.51
N GLY A 62 -7.16 9.82 -17.48
CA GLY A 62 -7.69 11.18 -17.45
C GLY A 62 -9.21 11.28 -17.24
N SER A 63 -9.90 10.17 -17.03
CA SER A 63 -11.35 10.19 -16.74
C SER A 63 -11.65 10.47 -15.28
N GLY A 64 -10.68 10.26 -14.38
CA GLY A 64 -10.85 10.37 -12.94
C GLY A 64 -11.80 9.30 -12.36
N PRO A 65 -12.30 9.52 -11.13
CA PRO A 65 -13.14 8.55 -10.41
C PRO A 65 -14.46 8.23 -11.12
N GLY A 66 -14.66 6.95 -11.43
CA GLY A 66 -15.97 6.45 -11.87
C GLY A 66 -17.00 6.41 -10.72
N SER A 67 -18.29 6.34 -11.08
CA SER A 67 -19.38 6.27 -10.10
C SER A 67 -19.67 4.86 -9.56
N ALA A 68 -19.08 3.82 -10.17
CA ALA A 68 -19.27 2.42 -9.78
C ALA A 68 -17.91 1.76 -9.50
N GLY A 69 -17.89 0.85 -8.52
CA GLY A 69 -16.71 0.06 -8.18
C GLY A 69 -16.35 -0.96 -9.26
N SER A 70 -15.05 -1.28 -9.38
CA SER A 70 -14.58 -2.37 -10.24
C SER A 70 -14.59 -3.71 -9.47
N SER A 71 -14.89 -4.81 -10.17
CA SER A 71 -14.97 -6.15 -9.57
C SER A 71 -13.71 -6.58 -8.82
N GLU A 72 -12.55 -6.08 -9.22
CA GLU A 72 -11.24 -6.38 -8.65
C GLU A 72 -11.09 -5.84 -7.23
N PHE A 73 -11.91 -4.87 -6.83
CA PHE A 73 -11.94 -4.33 -5.47
C PHE A 73 -13.06 -4.96 -4.63
N SER A 74 -13.83 -5.94 -5.14
CA SER A 74 -14.99 -6.49 -4.43
C SER A 74 -14.64 -7.16 -3.10
N SER A 75 -13.43 -7.70 -2.98
CA SER A 75 -12.92 -8.29 -1.73
C SER A 75 -12.42 -7.25 -0.72
N GLU A 76 -12.43 -5.97 -1.09
CA GLU A 76 -11.95 -4.84 -0.27
C GLU A 76 -10.52 -5.07 0.26
N PRO A 77 -9.52 -5.17 -0.63
CA PRO A 77 -8.15 -5.53 -0.25
C PRO A 77 -7.55 -4.53 0.75
N THR A 78 -6.54 -4.97 1.50
CA THR A 78 -5.85 -4.13 2.48
C THR A 78 -4.47 -3.74 1.96
N ILE A 79 -4.13 -2.46 2.09
CA ILE A 79 -2.80 -1.92 1.84
C ILE A 79 -2.16 -1.44 3.15
N LEU A 80 -0.84 -1.50 3.23
CA LEU A 80 -0.06 -0.94 4.32
C LEU A 80 0.43 0.45 3.91
N ILE A 81 0.22 1.44 4.76
CA ILE A 81 0.80 2.78 4.62
C ILE A 81 1.62 3.07 5.88
N TYR A 82 2.84 3.59 5.76
CA TYR A 82 3.60 4.01 6.95
C TYR A 82 4.55 5.18 6.68
N GLN A 83 4.77 6.00 7.70
CA GLN A 83 5.66 7.16 7.61
C GLN A 83 7.12 6.71 7.59
N VAL A 84 7.87 7.12 6.57
CA VAL A 84 9.31 6.82 6.43
C VAL A 84 10.19 7.94 6.99
N SER A 85 9.68 9.17 6.94
CA SER A 85 10.25 10.39 7.53
C SER A 85 9.12 11.41 7.68
N PRO A 86 9.27 12.51 8.43
CA PRO A 86 8.20 13.49 8.61
C PRO A 86 7.57 13.93 7.28
N GLY A 87 6.26 13.71 7.13
CA GLY A 87 5.49 14.04 5.93
C GLY A 87 5.67 13.11 4.72
N LYS A 88 6.64 12.18 4.72
CA LYS A 88 6.83 11.19 3.65
C LYS A 88 6.36 9.81 4.08
N PHE A 89 5.58 9.16 3.23
CA PHE A 89 4.95 7.88 3.49
C PHE A 89 5.30 6.86 2.41
N TYR A 90 5.40 5.60 2.81
CA TYR A 90 5.40 4.43 1.94
C TYR A 90 3.97 3.88 1.84
N THR A 91 3.60 3.36 0.68
CA THR A 91 2.44 2.46 0.50
C THR A 91 2.87 1.12 -0.10
N SER A 92 2.24 0.03 0.36
CA SER A 92 2.47 -1.29 -0.21
C SER A 92 1.84 -1.48 -1.58
N ASP A 93 0.83 -0.68 -1.92
CA ASP A 93 0.21 -0.74 -3.24
C ASP A 93 -0.60 0.54 -3.55
N PHE A 94 -0.11 1.37 -4.47
CA PHE A 94 -0.81 2.54 -4.99
C PHE A 94 -2.02 2.19 -5.85
N ILE A 95 -2.10 1.00 -6.43
CA ILE A 95 -3.28 0.60 -7.23
C ILE A 95 -4.25 -0.25 -6.40
N GLY A 96 -4.13 -0.19 -5.07
CA GLY A 96 -5.12 -0.68 -4.12
C GLY A 96 -5.38 -2.17 -4.20
N GLY A 97 -4.40 -3.00 -4.54
CA GLY A 97 -4.54 -4.45 -4.64
C GLY A 97 -5.18 -4.93 -5.94
N TYR A 98 -5.37 -4.06 -6.94
CA TYR A 98 -6.07 -4.41 -8.19
C TYR A 98 -5.47 -5.65 -8.88
N TYR A 99 -4.14 -5.66 -9.09
CA TYR A 99 -3.48 -6.82 -9.71
C TYR A 99 -3.08 -7.89 -8.69
N GLU A 100 -2.51 -7.49 -7.54
CA GLU A 100 -2.07 -8.44 -6.50
C GLU A 100 -3.22 -9.35 -6.04
N VAL A 101 -4.34 -8.75 -5.64
CA VAL A 101 -5.48 -9.44 -5.03
C VAL A 101 -6.60 -9.63 -6.03
N GLY A 102 -7.08 -8.55 -6.65
CA GLY A 102 -8.27 -8.58 -7.50
C GLY A 102 -8.12 -9.46 -8.73
N ARG A 103 -6.95 -9.40 -9.39
CA ARG A 103 -6.60 -10.31 -10.50
C ARG A 103 -5.80 -11.54 -10.06
N GLY A 104 -5.35 -11.57 -8.81
CA GLY A 104 -4.60 -12.71 -8.26
C GLY A 104 -3.21 -12.91 -8.87
N TYR A 105 -2.60 -11.85 -9.40
CA TYR A 105 -1.26 -11.94 -10.01
C TYR A 105 -0.15 -12.07 -8.95
N GLY A 106 -0.46 -11.78 -7.69
CA GLY A 106 0.46 -11.91 -6.57
C GLY A 106 1.30 -10.65 -6.30
N ALA A 107 2.06 -10.69 -5.21
CA ALA A 107 2.69 -9.52 -4.59
C ALA A 107 3.70 -8.77 -5.47
N THR A 108 4.27 -9.41 -6.50
CA THR A 108 5.18 -8.73 -7.46
C THR A 108 4.45 -7.73 -8.36
N TYR A 109 3.12 -7.72 -8.37
CA TYR A 109 2.26 -6.83 -9.15
C TYR A 109 1.54 -5.79 -8.29
N ALA A 110 1.95 -5.62 -7.03
CA ALA A 110 1.58 -4.47 -6.22
C ALA A 110 2.44 -3.26 -6.61
N MET A 111 1.83 -2.09 -6.77
CA MET A 111 2.52 -0.84 -7.11
C MET A 111 3.06 -0.18 -5.82
N THR A 112 4.18 -0.67 -5.32
CA THR A 112 4.82 -0.09 -4.12
C THR A 112 5.38 1.31 -4.41
N GLY A 113 5.60 2.12 -3.38
CA GLY A 113 6.36 3.35 -3.51
C GLY A 113 6.11 4.35 -2.40
N ASN A 114 6.54 5.59 -2.64
CA ASN A 114 6.47 6.66 -1.66
C ASN A 114 5.69 7.88 -2.17
N PHE A 115 5.06 8.59 -1.24
CA PHE A 115 4.38 9.86 -1.47
C PHE A 115 4.65 10.84 -0.31
N LEU A 116 4.43 12.13 -0.56
CA LEU A 116 4.37 13.17 0.46
C LEU A 116 2.93 13.45 0.83
N LEU A 117 2.66 13.70 2.11
CA LEU A 117 1.45 14.38 2.58
C LEU A 117 1.80 15.87 2.73
N ASN A 118 1.12 16.71 1.97
CA ASN A 118 1.32 18.15 1.99
C ASN A 118 0.53 18.81 3.15
N ASP A 119 0.85 20.06 3.47
CA ASP A 119 0.21 20.81 4.56
C ASP A 119 -1.30 21.03 4.35
N ASP A 120 -1.74 21.09 3.08
CA ASP A 120 -3.15 21.19 2.68
C ASP A 120 -3.87 19.83 2.62
N LEU A 121 -3.21 18.77 3.13
CA LEU A 121 -3.67 17.38 3.15
C LEU A 121 -3.80 16.73 1.77
N THR A 122 -3.28 17.36 0.71
CA THR A 122 -3.09 16.69 -0.59
C THR A 122 -1.89 15.75 -0.55
N ILE A 123 -1.78 14.85 -1.54
CA ILE A 123 -0.59 13.98 -1.67
C ILE A 123 0.16 14.21 -2.98
N THR A 124 1.47 14.03 -2.94
CA THR A 124 2.37 14.15 -4.09
C THR A 124 3.15 12.85 -4.26
N LEU A 125 3.15 12.26 -5.46
CA LEU A 125 3.96 11.09 -5.78
C LEU A 125 5.47 11.42 -5.63
N VAL A 126 6.22 10.52 -4.99
CA VAL A 126 7.69 10.61 -4.93
C VAL A 126 8.33 9.56 -5.84
N ASP A 127 7.91 8.31 -5.68
CA ASP A 127 8.40 7.18 -6.48
C ASP A 127 7.37 6.05 -6.45
N SER A 128 7.40 5.20 -7.46
CA SER A 128 6.60 3.98 -7.49
C SER A 128 7.25 2.90 -8.35
N ARG A 129 6.89 1.63 -8.07
CA ARG A 129 7.42 0.47 -8.77
C ARG A 129 6.48 -0.74 -8.69
N ILE A 130 6.22 -1.35 -9.84
CA ILE A 130 5.80 -2.75 -9.99
C ILE A 130 7.03 -3.59 -10.38
N ASP A 131 7.42 -4.53 -9.54
CA ASP A 131 8.58 -5.40 -9.81
C ASP A 131 8.34 -6.34 -10.99
N GLY A 132 7.12 -6.87 -11.13
CA GLY A 132 6.75 -7.82 -12.18
C GLY A 132 6.86 -7.28 -13.60
N TRP A 133 6.74 -5.97 -13.79
CA TRP A 133 6.83 -5.29 -15.09
C TRP A 133 8.06 -4.39 -15.21
N GLY A 134 8.65 -3.99 -14.08
CA GLY A 134 9.87 -3.18 -14.07
C GLY A 134 9.62 -1.68 -14.28
N ASP A 135 8.37 -1.23 -14.15
CA ASP A 135 7.94 0.15 -14.38
C ASP A 135 7.18 0.73 -13.16
N GLY A 136 6.72 1.97 -13.28
CA GLY A 136 6.02 2.70 -12.22
C GLY A 136 4.84 3.50 -12.77
N LEU A 137 4.18 4.23 -11.89
CA LEU A 137 3.10 5.16 -12.23
C LEU A 137 3.61 6.32 -13.10
N ASP A 138 2.70 6.87 -13.90
CA ASP A 138 2.90 8.13 -14.59
C ASP A 138 2.78 9.30 -13.59
N ASP A 139 1.75 9.27 -12.74
CA ASP A 139 1.51 10.26 -11.68
C ASP A 139 0.49 9.75 -10.63
N VAL A 140 0.35 10.49 -9.53
CA VAL A 140 -0.78 10.39 -8.60
C VAL A 140 -1.46 11.75 -8.50
N VAL A 141 -2.72 11.81 -8.93
CA VAL A 141 -3.53 13.04 -8.99
C VAL A 141 -4.78 12.93 -8.13
N ASN A 142 -5.47 14.06 -7.91
CA ASN A 142 -6.69 14.16 -7.09
C ASN A 142 -6.52 13.57 -5.67
N GLY A 143 -5.28 13.57 -5.18
CA GLY A 143 -4.90 12.93 -3.94
C GLY A 143 -5.19 13.81 -2.73
N SER A 144 -5.95 13.32 -1.76
CA SER A 144 -6.20 14.00 -0.50
C SER A 144 -6.52 13.04 0.64
N TYR A 145 -6.27 13.50 1.87
CA TYR A 145 -6.58 12.77 3.10
C TYR A 145 -7.61 13.54 3.94
N SER A 146 -8.63 12.82 4.41
CA SER A 146 -9.62 13.31 5.38
C SER A 146 -9.31 12.75 6.77
N PRO A 147 -8.85 13.57 7.74
CA PRO A 147 -8.62 13.12 9.12
C PRO A 147 -9.89 12.68 9.84
N GLU A 148 -11.04 13.30 9.51
CA GLU A 148 -12.34 13.00 10.11
C GLU A 148 -12.78 11.57 9.81
N THR A 149 -12.64 11.16 8.55
CA THR A 149 -13.05 9.83 8.07
C THR A 149 -11.89 8.85 8.02
N LYS A 150 -10.67 9.30 8.35
CA LYS A 150 -9.41 8.58 8.19
C LYS A 150 -9.24 7.92 6.82
N THR A 151 -9.69 8.64 5.79
CA THR A 151 -9.75 8.12 4.42
C THR A 151 -8.82 8.89 3.51
N LEU A 152 -7.97 8.14 2.82
CA LEU A 152 -7.11 8.61 1.74
C LEU A 152 -7.80 8.31 0.41
N THR A 153 -7.95 9.31 -0.45
CA THR A 153 -8.47 9.18 -1.80
C THR A 153 -7.48 9.72 -2.81
N TYR A 154 -7.30 9.03 -3.94
CA TYR A 154 -6.42 9.48 -5.01
C TYR A 154 -6.68 8.72 -6.32
N THR A 155 -6.17 9.24 -7.42
CA THR A 155 -6.13 8.59 -8.73
C THR A 155 -4.67 8.29 -9.09
N ALA A 156 -4.28 7.01 -9.09
CA ALA A 156 -2.98 6.58 -9.60
C ALA A 156 -3.07 6.36 -11.12
N GLN A 157 -2.30 7.13 -11.88
CA GLN A 157 -2.28 7.07 -13.34
C GLN A 157 -1.18 6.13 -13.83
N TYR A 158 -1.50 5.23 -14.75
CA TYR A 158 -0.58 4.19 -15.18
C TYR A 158 -0.64 3.87 -16.68
N ALA A 159 0.56 3.73 -17.26
CA ALA A 159 0.82 3.39 -18.66
C ALA A 159 0.10 4.29 -19.67
N LEU A 160 -0.18 5.55 -19.29
CA LEU A 160 -0.98 6.52 -20.07
C LEU A 160 -2.33 5.98 -20.54
N SER A 161 -2.84 4.95 -19.85
CA SER A 161 -3.99 4.15 -20.30
C SER A 161 -5.05 3.99 -19.22
N TYR A 162 -4.64 3.99 -17.95
CA TYR A 162 -5.52 3.68 -16.84
C TYR A 162 -5.42 4.70 -15.72
N ASP A 163 -6.58 5.03 -15.15
CA ASP A 163 -6.70 5.70 -13.87
C ASP A 163 -7.20 4.67 -12.84
N PHE A 164 -6.46 4.49 -11.75
CA PHE A 164 -6.89 3.70 -10.60
C PHE A 164 -7.34 4.64 -9.49
N ASN A 165 -8.65 4.72 -9.29
CA ASN A 165 -9.27 5.62 -8.33
C ASN A 165 -9.46 4.87 -7.02
N ILE A 166 -8.58 5.16 -6.07
CA ILE A 166 -8.48 4.45 -4.80
C ILE A 166 -9.17 5.26 -3.71
N ILE A 167 -9.97 4.55 -2.91
CA ILE A 167 -10.54 5.04 -1.66
C ILE A 167 -10.08 4.05 -0.58
N ALA A 168 -9.22 4.50 0.33
CA ALA A 168 -8.63 3.65 1.35
C ALA A 168 -8.87 4.24 2.74
N THR A 169 -9.52 3.49 3.62
CA THR A 169 -9.85 3.93 4.99
C THR A 169 -9.03 3.17 6.01
N LYS A 170 -8.50 3.89 7.00
CA LYS A 170 -7.73 3.32 8.11
C LYS A 170 -8.55 2.27 8.87
N GLN A 171 -7.93 1.12 9.19
CA GLN A 171 -8.49 0.08 10.05
C GLN A 171 -8.20 0.32 11.53
#